data_AF-A0A2M8ISW7-F1
#
_entry.id   AF-A0A2M8ISW7-F1
#
_cell.length_a   1.000
_cell.length_b   1.000
_cell.length_c   1.000
_cell.angle_alpha   90.00
_cell.angle_beta   90.00
_cell.angle_gamma   90.00
#
_symmetry.space_group_name_H-M   'P 1'
#
loop_
_entity.id
_entity.type
_entity.pdbx_description
1 polymer ?
#
loop_
_entity_poly.entity_id
_entity_poly.type
_entity_poly.pdbx_seq_one_letter_code
_entity_poly.pdbx_strand_id
1 'polypeptide(L)' 'MIVAGFGFRAAATGDSLRSALAKAGGGAEMIAAPADKCAAPAFRAFAQAEALSVIAVSPA' A
#
# COMPACT_ATOMS: atom_id res chain seq x y z
N MET A 1 9.06 -8.74 11.08
CA MET A 1 7.89 -7.87 10.86
C MET A 1 8.33 -6.60 10.14
N ILE A 2 8.23 -6.62 8.82
CA ILE A 2 8.49 -5.46 7.95
C ILE A 2 7.14 -4.95 7.43
N VAL A 3 6.90 -3.64 7.58
CA VAL A 3 5.69 -2.97 7.10
C VAL A 3 6.09 -1.88 6.12
N ALA A 4 5.54 -1.92 4.90
CA ALA A 4 5.77 -0.88 3.91
C ALA A 4 4.73 0.23 4.05
N GLY A 5 5.20 1.46 4.31
CA GLY A 5 4.35 2.65 4.34
C GLY A 5 4.11 3.22 2.93
N PHE A 6 2.85 3.47 2.59
CA PHE A 6 2.44 3.98 1.29
C PHE A 6 1.86 5.40 1.38
N GLY A 7 2.55 6.34 0.76
CA GLY A 7 2.05 7.67 0.46
C GLY A 7 1.92 7.86 -1.05
N PHE A 8 0.69 7.96 -1.56
CA PHE A 8 0.42 8.13 -3.00
C PHE A 8 -0.62 9.22 -3.28
N ARG A 9 -0.71 9.62 -4.56
CA ARG A 9 -1.71 10.56 -5.11
C ARG A 9 -2.91 9.81 -5.67
N ALA A 10 -4.04 10.49 -5.86
CA ALA A 10 -5.26 9.88 -6.39
C ALA A 10 -5.09 9.17 -7.75
N ALA A 11 -4.13 9.62 -8.57
CA ALA A 11 -3.82 9.03 -9.88
C ALA A 11 -2.93 7.77 -9.81
N ALA A 12 -2.54 7.29 -8.63
CA ALA A 12 -1.71 6.09 -8.51
C ALA A 12 -2.46 4.83 -8.98
N THR A 13 -1.76 3.99 -9.73
CA THR A 13 -2.26 2.71 -10.25
C THR A 13 -1.67 1.53 -9.47
N GLY A 14 -2.29 0.35 -9.58
CA GLY A 14 -1.75 -0.88 -8.98
C GLY A 14 -0.30 -1.16 -9.41
N ASP A 15 0.02 -0.96 -10.68
CA ASP A 15 1.38 -1.15 -11.21
C ASP A 15 2.39 -0.16 -10.60
N SER A 16 1.98 1.09 -10.40
CA SER A 16 2.84 2.08 -9.76
C SER A 16 3.14 1.73 -8.29
N LEU A 17 2.14 1.17 -7.58
CA LEU A 17 2.28 0.72 -6.18
C LEU A 17 3.17 -0.52 -6.08
N ARG A 18 3.00 -1.50 -6.97
CA ARG A 18 3.87 -2.68 -7.09
C ARG A 18 5.30 -2.29 -7.41
N SER A 19 5.50 -1.37 -8.36
CA SER A 19 6.82 -0.85 -8.70
C SER A 19 7.48 -0.17 -7.50
N ALA A 20 6.72 0.60 -6.71
CA ALA A 20 7.22 1.24 -5.50
C ALA A 20 7.62 0.21 -4.43
N LEU A 21 6.82 -0.84 -4.21
CA LEU A 21 7.14 -1.92 -3.28
C LEU A 21 8.45 -2.62 -3.67
N ALA A 22 8.61 -2.97 -4.95
CA ALA A 22 9.81 -3.61 -5.44
C ALA A 22 11.05 -2.70 -5.28
N LYS A 23 10.93 -1.41 -5.58
CA LYS A 23 12.01 -0.42 -5.41
C LYS A 23 12.36 -0.17 -3.93
N ALA A 24 11.40 -0.35 -3.02
CA ALA A 24 11.64 -0.29 -1.58
C ALA A 24 12.35 -1.53 -1.02
N GLY A 25 12.66 -2.52 -1.87
CA GLY A 25 13.32 -3.77 -1.49
C GLY A 25 12.38 -4.97 -1.36
N GLY A 26 11.06 -4.77 -1.52
CA GLY A 26 10.06 -5.83 -1.38
C GLY A 26 10.01 -6.43 0.04
N GLY A 27 9.49 -7.65 0.14
CA GLY A 27 9.54 -8.45 1.37
C GLY A 27 8.74 -7.90 2.56
N ALA A 28 7.89 -6.90 2.34
CA ALA A 28 6.98 -6.43 3.38
C ALA A 28 5.93 -7.51 3.67
N GLU A 29 5.69 -7.76 4.95
CA GLU A 29 4.66 -8.70 5.41
C GLU A 29 3.29 -8.02 5.43
N MET A 30 3.28 -6.68 5.56
CA MET A 30 2.08 -5.86 5.62
C MET A 30 2.33 -4.51 4.94
N ILE A 31 1.25 -3.83 4.56
CA ILE A 31 1.29 -2.48 4.00
C ILE A 31 0.45 -1.53 4.84
N ALA A 32 0.93 -0.30 5.03
CA ALA A 32 0.24 0.72 5.79
C ALA A 32 0.01 1.97 4.94
N ALA A 33 -1.16 2.58 5.05
CA ALA A 33 -1.45 3.86 4.41
C ALA A 33 -2.41 4.68 5.28
N PRO A 34 -2.50 6.00 5.06
CA PRO A 34 -3.57 6.81 5.65
C PRO A 34 -4.96 6.18 5.46
N ALA A 35 -5.82 6.24 6.47
CA ALA A 35 -7.11 5.55 6.47
C ALA A 35 -8.00 5.93 5.25
N ASP A 36 -7.98 7.20 4.85
CA ASP A 36 -8.65 7.71 3.64
C ASP A 36 -8.13 7.03 2.35
N LYS A 37 -6.82 6.75 2.30
CA LYS A 37 -6.17 6.10 1.15
C LYS A 37 -6.34 4.59 1.14
N CYS A 38 -6.59 3.96 2.29
CA CYS A 38 -6.86 2.53 2.37
C CYS A 38 -8.14 2.14 1.61
N ALA A 39 -9.09 3.07 1.46
CA ALA A 39 -10.32 2.86 0.70
C ALA A 39 -10.12 2.98 -0.82
N ALA A 40 -8.98 3.49 -1.30
CA ALA A 40 -8.74 3.71 -2.72
C ALA A 40 -8.78 2.38 -3.50
N PRO A 41 -9.58 2.25 -4.58
CA PRO A 41 -9.72 0.99 -5.31
C PRO A 41 -8.40 0.40 -5.79
N ALA A 42 -7.49 1.25 -6.30
CA ALA A 42 -6.17 0.83 -6.76
C ALA A 42 -5.32 0.23 -5.62
N PHE A 43 -5.40 0.81 -4.41
CA PHE A 43 -4.64 0.33 -3.26
C PHE A 43 -5.21 -0.97 -2.70
N ARG A 44 -6.54 -1.11 -2.66
CA ARG A 44 -7.20 -2.37 -2.26
C ARG A 44 -6.91 -3.51 -3.23
N ALA A 45 -7.01 -3.25 -4.54
CA ALA A 45 -6.70 -4.24 -5.57
C ALA A 45 -5.23 -4.65 -5.52
N PHE A 46 -4.32 -3.70 -5.31
CA PHE A 46 -2.91 -3.96 -5.08
C PHE A 46 -2.67 -4.85 -3.85
N ALA A 47 -3.25 -4.51 -2.70
CA ALA A 47 -3.10 -5.28 -1.47
C ALA A 47 -3.56 -6.75 -1.64
N GLN A 48 -4.72 -6.94 -2.31
CA GLN A 48 -5.25 -8.26 -2.63
C GLN A 48 -4.32 -9.03 -3.59
N ALA A 49 -3.80 -8.37 -4.62
CA ALA A 49 -2.93 -9.00 -5.60
C ALA A 49 -1.56 -9.42 -5.03
N GLU A 50 -1.07 -8.73 -4.01
CA GLU A 50 0.16 -9.10 -3.28
C GLU A 50 -0.10 -10.02 -2.07
N ALA A 51 -1.38 -10.34 -1.79
CA ALA A 51 -1.80 -11.05 -0.58
C ALA A 51 -1.31 -10.40 0.73
N LEU A 52 -1.23 -9.06 0.77
CA LEU A 52 -0.74 -8.29 1.90
C LEU A 52 -1.90 -7.73 2.74
N SER A 53 -1.74 -7.79 4.06
CA SER A 53 -2.68 -7.16 4.99
C SER A 53 -2.48 -5.63 5.00
N VAL A 54 -3.60 -4.89 5.08
CA VAL A 54 -3.61 -3.43 5.10
C VAL A 54 -3.79 -2.92 6.53
N ILE A 55 -2.91 -2.01 6.95
CA ILE A 55 -3.00 -1.27 8.20
C ILE A 55 -3.42 0.17 7.88
N ALA A 56 -4.63 0.55 8.31
CA ALA A 56 -5.09 1.92 8.22
C ALA A 56 -4.47 2.77 9.33
N VAL A 57 -3.79 3.84 8.94
CA VAL A 57 -3.18 4.81 9.86
C VAL A 57 -4.06 6.05 9.93
N SER A 58 -4.57 6.35 11.13
CA SER A 58 -5.29 7.60 11.40
C SER A 58 -4.30 8.66 11.91
N PRO A 59 -4.44 9.94 11.51
CA PRO A 59 -3.72 11.02 12.17
C PRO A 59 -4.12 11.11 13.65
N ALA A 60 -3.17 11.53 14.49
CA ALA A 60 -3.38 11.76 15.92
C ALA A 60 -4.20 13.01 16.21
#